data_AF-A0A5E7MAE5-F1
#
_entry.id   AF-A0A5E7MAE5-F1
#
_cell.length_a   1.000
_cell.length_b   1.000
_cell.length_c   1.000
_cell.angle_alpha   90.00
_cell.angle_beta   90.00
_cell.angle_gamma   90.00
#
_symmetry.space_group_name_H-M   'P 1'
#
loop_
_entity.id
_entity.type
_entity.pdbx_description
1 polymer ?
#
loop_
_entity_poly.entity_id
_entity_poly.type
_entity_poly.pdbx_seq_one_letter_code
_entity_poly.pdbx_strand_id
1 'polypeptide(L)'
;MYIKGRYILSACLLVFIQQATAAAMDCKKAANDVENMICANKSLYELDAQMGTLYRQLMTTATATQPELKRTQRAWLKTRNACAVDVACLDGSYRQRLQALQAQWTQAAMWQPDAVDLQAMNDLQESILAESKNHAEFALERALAAWAVDSSETSFAGDPVDDSYGEQTNFPKSRPKGVGEDEWKALNASSIDGAAETGRSSYALLDLDHDGQRDLIVDTYAGGTGLFTYVETWRRTGERFVKRSVEPESSLFYTNDRGANQAISWIKLHDRIYAAYRNGAYGVDNLYLLNPLKVNHQVPTVSVRYAYALEVPTTQHKEDGTSTYELDADLHGALEHAITRAMKVASESTANAPLCLIPPTGAGDDDYYSYGPGHYTIEKIADLPVMIGGECYIGALIDWFGSYSEKTGLFAQLAVRKPGVEASGTTYEVHGRRHVTDVSSTLGKVELNGD
;
A
#
# COMPACT_ATOMS: atom_id res chain seq x y z
N MET A 1 -72.85 1.50 -48.53
CA MET A 1 -72.26 0.30 -49.15
C MET A 1 -71.33 -0.33 -48.11
N TYR A 2 -71.64 -1.54 -47.65
CA TYR A 2 -70.84 -2.34 -46.70
C TYR A 2 -69.49 -2.74 -47.31
N ILE A 3 -68.44 -2.86 -46.48
CA ILE A 3 -67.34 -3.87 -46.45
C ILE A 3 -66.44 -3.47 -45.24
N LYS A 4 -66.52 -4.09 -44.05
CA LYS A 4 -65.87 -5.34 -43.56
C LYS A 4 -64.33 -5.41 -43.64
N GLY A 5 -63.71 -5.56 -42.46
CA GLY A 5 -62.42 -6.26 -42.24
C GLY A 5 -61.24 -5.34 -41.93
N ARG A 6 -60.31 -5.63 -41.02
CA ARG A 6 -60.06 -6.76 -40.11
C ARG A 6 -58.94 -6.28 -39.18
N TYR A 7 -59.06 -6.49 -37.87
CA TYR A 7 -57.99 -6.24 -36.92
C TYR A 7 -56.82 -7.18 -37.24
N ILE A 8 -55.62 -6.64 -37.47
CA ILE A 8 -54.38 -7.40 -37.42
C ILE A 8 -53.65 -6.97 -36.15
N LEU A 9 -53.85 -7.78 -35.10
CA LEU A 9 -52.95 -7.86 -33.96
C LEU A 9 -51.59 -8.33 -34.48
N SER A 10 -50.66 -7.39 -34.68
CA SER A 10 -49.26 -7.75 -34.95
C SER A 10 -48.62 -8.09 -33.62
N ALA A 11 -48.55 -9.39 -33.32
CA ALA A 11 -47.84 -9.92 -32.16
C ALA A 11 -46.34 -9.59 -32.29
N CYS A 12 -45.84 -8.77 -31.36
CA CYS A 12 -44.42 -8.61 -31.08
C CYS A 12 -43.80 -9.98 -30.79
N LEU A 13 -43.00 -10.52 -31.72
CA LEU A 13 -41.96 -11.48 -31.40
C LEU A 13 -40.63 -10.71 -31.36
N LEU A 14 -40.36 -10.06 -30.23
CA LEU A 14 -39.00 -9.67 -29.86
C LEU A 14 -38.26 -10.97 -29.52
N VAL A 15 -37.65 -11.58 -30.53
CA VAL A 15 -36.63 -12.60 -30.32
C VAL A 15 -35.42 -11.88 -29.71
N PHE A 16 -35.39 -11.82 -28.38
CA PHE A 16 -34.15 -11.59 -27.65
C PHE A 16 -33.25 -12.80 -27.94
N ILE A 17 -32.41 -12.67 -28.97
CA ILE A 17 -31.22 -13.50 -29.08
C ILE A 17 -30.32 -13.04 -27.94
N GLN A 18 -30.52 -13.62 -26.76
CA GLN A 18 -29.45 -13.69 -25.78
C GLN A 18 -28.33 -14.47 -26.47
N GLN A 19 -27.34 -13.76 -27.02
CA GLN A 19 -26.05 -14.37 -27.24
C GLN A 19 -25.52 -14.71 -25.85
N ALA A 20 -25.90 -15.87 -25.34
CA ALA A 20 -25.19 -16.52 -24.27
C ALA A 20 -23.78 -16.77 -24.82
N THR A 21 -22.86 -15.84 -24.56
CA THR A 21 -21.44 -16.08 -24.73
C THR A 21 -21.13 -17.24 -23.81
N ALA A 22 -21.10 -18.46 -24.36
CA ALA A 22 -20.97 -19.67 -23.57
C ALA A 22 -19.67 -19.58 -22.77
N ALA A 23 -19.81 -19.49 -21.45
CA ALA A 23 -18.67 -19.30 -20.57
C ALA A 23 -17.77 -20.55 -20.57
N ALA A 24 -18.42 -21.71 -20.67
CA ALA A 24 -17.91 -23.08 -20.68
C ALA A 24 -18.02 -23.74 -22.08
N MET A 25 -17.54 -24.98 -22.17
CA MET A 25 -17.73 -25.85 -23.33
C MET A 25 -19.21 -26.12 -23.63
N ASP A 26 -19.51 -26.25 -24.92
CA ASP A 26 -20.85 -26.64 -25.38
C ASP A 26 -21.02 -28.15 -25.24
N CYS A 27 -21.72 -28.58 -24.19
CA CYS A 27 -21.91 -30.01 -23.90
C CYS A 27 -22.62 -30.80 -25.00
N LYS A 28 -23.32 -30.14 -25.94
CA LYS A 28 -23.90 -30.80 -27.11
C LYS A 28 -22.83 -31.17 -28.15
N LYS A 29 -21.62 -30.64 -28.01
CA LYS A 29 -20.46 -30.83 -28.89
C LYS A 29 -19.32 -31.60 -28.21
N ALA A 30 -19.55 -32.17 -27.03
CA ALA A 30 -18.56 -33.01 -26.36
C ALA A 30 -18.15 -34.16 -27.29
N ALA A 31 -16.86 -34.26 -27.57
CA ALA A 31 -16.31 -35.11 -28.62
C ALA A 31 -15.52 -36.31 -28.09
N ASN A 32 -15.21 -36.33 -26.78
CA ASN A 32 -14.44 -37.40 -26.14
C ASN A 32 -14.95 -37.69 -24.72
N ASP A 33 -14.52 -38.83 -24.16
CA ASP A 33 -14.97 -39.30 -22.85
C ASP A 33 -14.67 -38.31 -21.71
N VAL A 34 -13.58 -37.54 -21.83
CA VAL A 34 -13.23 -36.50 -20.86
C VAL A 34 -14.24 -35.35 -20.90
N GLU A 35 -14.60 -34.87 -22.09
CA GLU A 35 -15.60 -33.81 -22.27
C GLU A 35 -17.00 -34.27 -21.84
N ASN A 36 -17.35 -35.53 -22.11
CA ASN A 36 -18.58 -36.13 -21.60
C ASN A 36 -18.59 -36.19 -20.06
N MET A 37 -17.46 -36.55 -19.43
CA MET A 37 -17.33 -36.55 -17.98
C MET A 37 -17.46 -35.14 -17.39
N ILE A 38 -16.81 -34.13 -18.00
CA ILE A 38 -16.94 -32.73 -17.59
C ILE A 38 -18.41 -32.28 -17.64
N CYS A 39 -19.13 -32.62 -18.72
CA CYS A 39 -20.54 -32.27 -18.89
C CYS A 39 -21.49 -33.01 -17.94
N ALA A 40 -21.14 -34.24 -17.55
CA ALA A 40 -21.92 -35.03 -16.60
C ALA A 40 -21.67 -34.62 -15.13
N ASN A 41 -20.54 -33.97 -14.84
CA ASN A 41 -20.16 -33.56 -13.49
C ASN A 41 -20.29 -32.03 -13.31
N LYS A 42 -21.25 -31.62 -12.47
CA LYS A 42 -21.55 -30.20 -12.22
C LYS A 42 -20.32 -29.38 -11.79
N SER A 43 -19.51 -29.89 -10.86
CA SER A 43 -18.34 -29.17 -10.35
C SER A 43 -17.24 -29.00 -11.40
N LEU A 44 -17.00 -30.03 -12.23
CA LEU A 44 -16.05 -29.92 -13.35
C LEU A 44 -16.56 -28.95 -14.42
N TYR A 45 -17.86 -28.93 -14.70
CA TYR A 45 -18.46 -27.98 -15.63
C TYR A 45 -18.34 -26.52 -15.14
N GLU A 46 -18.51 -26.29 -13.84
CA GLU A 46 -18.29 -24.96 -13.23
C GLU A 46 -16.84 -24.50 -13.35
N LEU A 47 -15.87 -25.40 -13.12
CA LEU A 47 -14.45 -25.09 -13.33
C LEU A 47 -14.12 -24.80 -14.80
N ASP A 48 -14.75 -25.50 -15.74
CA ASP A 48 -14.61 -25.23 -17.18
C ASP A 48 -15.18 -23.85 -17.55
N ALA A 49 -16.32 -23.47 -16.98
CA ALA A 49 -16.92 -22.15 -17.15
C ALA A 49 -16.01 -21.01 -16.64
N GLN A 50 -15.42 -21.20 -15.46
CA GLN A 50 -14.47 -20.25 -14.87
C GLN A 50 -13.23 -20.11 -15.74
N MET A 51 -12.63 -21.23 -16.16
CA MET A 51 -11.42 -21.27 -16.97
C MET A 51 -11.65 -20.62 -18.33
N GLY A 52 -12.78 -20.92 -18.99
CA GLY A 52 -13.13 -20.34 -20.28
C GLY A 52 -13.34 -18.83 -20.20
N THR A 53 -13.90 -18.32 -19.10
CA THR A 53 -14.08 -16.88 -18.84
C THR A 53 -12.75 -16.18 -18.72
N LEU A 54 -11.87 -16.68 -17.85
CA LEU A 54 -10.55 -16.11 -17.62
C LEU A 54 -9.67 -16.15 -18.88
N TYR A 55 -9.70 -17.26 -19.61
CA TYR A 55 -8.98 -17.39 -20.87
C TYR A 55 -9.43 -16.36 -21.92
N ARG A 56 -10.76 -16.12 -22.05
CA ARG A 56 -11.27 -15.08 -22.97
C ARG A 56 -10.86 -13.67 -22.53
N GLN A 57 -10.91 -13.37 -21.23
CA GLN A 57 -10.44 -12.09 -20.70
C GLN A 57 -8.96 -11.88 -21.05
N LEU A 58 -8.10 -12.86 -20.77
CA LEU A 58 -6.69 -12.82 -21.14
C LEU A 58 -6.45 -12.65 -22.64
N MET A 59 -7.26 -13.31 -23.48
CA MET A 59 -7.21 -13.14 -24.93
C MET A 59 -7.52 -11.69 -25.35
N THR A 60 -8.28 -10.94 -24.56
CA THR A 60 -8.56 -9.52 -24.82
C THR A 60 -7.56 -8.55 -24.18
N THR A 61 -7.06 -8.84 -22.98
CA THR A 61 -6.17 -7.94 -22.22
C THR A 61 -4.70 -8.12 -22.58
N ALA A 62 -4.25 -9.34 -22.87
CA ALA A 62 -2.85 -9.68 -23.12
C ALA A 62 -2.55 -9.81 -24.61
N THR A 63 -2.86 -8.78 -25.41
CA THR A 63 -2.79 -8.83 -26.89
C THR A 63 -1.41 -9.25 -27.41
N ALA A 64 -0.34 -8.77 -26.78
CA ALA A 64 1.04 -9.08 -27.14
C ALA A 64 1.43 -10.56 -26.90
N THR A 65 0.80 -11.25 -25.94
CA THR A 65 1.13 -12.64 -25.57
C THR A 65 0.10 -13.67 -26.07
N GLN A 66 -0.91 -13.24 -26.83
CA GLN A 66 -1.94 -14.12 -27.39
C GLN A 66 -1.41 -15.39 -28.10
N PRO A 67 -0.34 -15.33 -28.93
CA PRO A 67 0.17 -16.54 -29.58
C PRO A 67 0.64 -17.59 -28.58
N GLU A 68 1.29 -17.14 -27.50
CA GLU A 68 1.78 -18.00 -26.43
C GLU A 68 0.64 -18.57 -25.58
N LEU A 69 -0.33 -17.73 -25.23
CA LEU A 69 -1.52 -18.14 -24.49
C LEU A 69 -2.30 -19.25 -25.23
N LYS A 70 -2.50 -19.09 -26.55
CA LYS A 70 -3.11 -20.14 -27.39
C LYS A 70 -2.29 -21.42 -27.40
N ARG A 71 -0.95 -21.32 -27.45
CA ARG A 71 -0.04 -22.47 -27.45
C ARG A 71 -0.15 -23.26 -26.14
N THR A 72 -0.04 -22.58 -25.01
CA THR A 72 -0.11 -23.21 -23.68
C THR A 72 -1.49 -23.79 -23.39
N GLN A 73 -2.58 -23.14 -23.86
CA GLN A 73 -3.94 -23.66 -23.68
C GLN A 73 -4.16 -24.97 -24.43
N ARG A 74 -3.68 -25.09 -25.68
CA ARG A 74 -3.74 -26.35 -26.44
C ARG A 74 -2.92 -27.45 -25.78
N ALA A 75 -1.75 -27.11 -25.26
CA ALA A 75 -0.93 -28.06 -24.52
C ALA A 75 -1.64 -28.55 -23.25
N TRP A 76 -2.25 -27.63 -22.48
CA TRP A 76 -3.02 -27.97 -21.30
C TRP A 76 -4.22 -28.88 -21.61
N LEU A 77 -4.97 -28.63 -22.69
CA LEU A 77 -6.07 -29.52 -23.10
C LEU A 77 -5.60 -30.96 -23.34
N LYS A 78 -4.39 -31.15 -23.88
CA LYS A 78 -3.78 -32.48 -24.03
C LYS A 78 -3.47 -33.11 -22.67
N THR A 79 -2.91 -32.34 -21.74
CA THR A 79 -2.64 -32.80 -20.37
C THR A 79 -3.92 -33.17 -19.63
N ARG A 80 -4.95 -32.32 -19.69
CA ARG A 80 -6.28 -32.58 -19.12
C ARG A 80 -6.86 -33.88 -19.68
N ASN A 81 -6.79 -34.09 -21.00
CA ASN A 81 -7.34 -35.28 -21.62
C ASN A 81 -6.60 -36.58 -21.23
N ALA A 82 -5.36 -36.49 -20.74
CA ALA A 82 -4.63 -37.65 -20.21
C ALA A 82 -5.21 -38.17 -18.88
N CYS A 83 -6.02 -37.38 -18.17
CA CYS A 83 -6.76 -37.81 -16.99
C CYS A 83 -7.90 -38.80 -17.28
N ALA A 84 -8.27 -38.99 -18.57
CA ALA A 84 -9.45 -39.75 -18.96
C ALA A 84 -10.69 -39.28 -18.17
N VAL A 85 -11.42 -40.20 -17.54
CA VAL A 85 -12.65 -39.92 -16.78
C VAL A 85 -12.42 -39.80 -15.26
N ASP A 86 -11.16 -39.70 -14.81
CA ASP A 86 -10.83 -39.50 -13.40
C ASP A 86 -11.16 -38.07 -12.96
N VAL A 87 -12.22 -37.94 -12.17
CA VAL A 87 -12.72 -36.65 -11.66
C VAL A 87 -11.69 -35.91 -10.81
N ALA A 88 -10.90 -36.61 -10.00
CA ALA A 88 -9.91 -35.96 -9.13
C ALA A 88 -8.73 -35.42 -9.95
N CYS A 89 -8.28 -36.18 -10.96
CA CYS A 89 -7.25 -35.72 -11.89
C CYS A 89 -7.73 -34.51 -12.70
N LEU A 90 -8.98 -34.54 -13.18
CA LEU A 90 -9.58 -33.43 -13.92
C LEU A 90 -9.72 -32.17 -13.05
N ASP A 91 -10.23 -32.30 -11.83
CA ASP A 91 -10.35 -31.19 -10.87
C ASP A 91 -8.98 -30.54 -10.61
N GLY A 92 -7.95 -31.34 -10.29
CA GLY A 92 -6.59 -30.85 -10.10
C GLY A 92 -6.03 -30.14 -11.35
N SER A 93 -6.25 -30.70 -12.54
CA SER A 93 -5.82 -30.10 -13.81
C SER A 93 -6.49 -28.75 -14.08
N TYR A 94 -7.78 -28.63 -13.78
CA TYR A 94 -8.52 -27.37 -13.91
C TYR A 94 -8.02 -26.32 -12.90
N ARG A 95 -7.85 -26.69 -11.62
CA ARG A 95 -7.36 -25.76 -10.59
C ARG A 95 -5.96 -25.24 -10.89
N GLN A 96 -5.04 -26.11 -11.30
CA GLN A 96 -3.69 -25.70 -11.70
C GLN A 96 -3.73 -24.73 -12.90
N ARG A 97 -4.60 -24.99 -13.88
CA ARG A 97 -4.73 -24.10 -15.04
C ARG A 97 -5.36 -22.76 -14.67
N LEU A 98 -6.40 -22.78 -13.85
CA LEU A 98 -7.04 -21.59 -13.33
C LEU A 98 -6.03 -20.73 -12.57
N GLN A 99 -5.22 -21.31 -11.69
CA GLN A 99 -4.16 -20.60 -10.98
C GLN A 99 -3.13 -19.98 -11.94
N ALA A 100 -2.68 -20.74 -12.94
CA ALA A 100 -1.71 -20.26 -13.93
C ALA A 100 -2.29 -19.12 -14.79
N LEU A 101 -3.53 -19.26 -15.25
CA LEU A 101 -4.23 -18.21 -15.99
C LEU A 101 -4.54 -17.00 -15.11
N GLN A 102 -4.82 -17.19 -13.82
CA GLN A 102 -5.08 -16.10 -12.90
C GLN A 102 -3.81 -15.29 -12.69
N ALA A 103 -2.67 -15.94 -12.46
CA ALA A 103 -1.37 -15.25 -12.36
C ALA A 103 -1.02 -14.50 -13.66
N GLN A 104 -1.25 -15.10 -14.83
CA GLN A 104 -1.07 -14.42 -16.11
C GLN A 104 -2.02 -13.25 -16.30
N TRP A 105 -3.27 -13.38 -15.85
CA TRP A 105 -4.27 -12.32 -15.94
C TRP A 105 -3.92 -11.19 -15.01
N THR A 106 -3.54 -11.46 -13.76
CA THR A 106 -3.01 -10.46 -12.82
C THR A 106 -1.83 -9.73 -13.46
N GLN A 107 -0.86 -10.46 -14.03
CA GLN A 107 0.30 -9.85 -14.68
C GLN A 107 -0.04 -9.05 -15.96
N ALA A 108 -1.03 -9.48 -16.74
CA ALA A 108 -1.44 -8.80 -17.98
C ALA A 108 -2.44 -7.66 -17.74
N ALA A 109 -3.21 -7.72 -16.67
CA ALA A 109 -4.12 -6.68 -16.22
C ALA A 109 -3.41 -5.60 -15.38
N MET A 110 -2.18 -5.89 -14.97
CA MET A 110 -1.31 -4.99 -14.26
C MET A 110 -0.89 -3.80 -15.12
N TRP A 111 -1.15 -2.60 -14.61
CA TRP A 111 -0.76 -1.33 -15.20
C TRP A 111 0.76 -1.20 -15.30
N GLN A 112 1.20 -0.81 -16.49
CA GLN A 112 2.57 -0.37 -16.73
C GLN A 112 2.54 1.15 -16.95
N PRO A 113 3.39 1.92 -16.25
CA PRO A 113 3.44 3.36 -16.42
C PRO A 113 3.74 3.76 -17.86
N ASP A 114 2.98 4.72 -18.37
CA ASP A 114 3.17 5.27 -19.71
C ASP A 114 3.88 6.64 -19.67
N ALA A 115 3.95 7.32 -20.83
CA ALA A 115 4.63 8.60 -20.96
C ALA A 115 4.06 9.68 -20.02
N VAL A 116 2.76 9.66 -19.72
CA VAL A 116 2.14 10.64 -18.82
C VAL A 116 2.56 10.36 -17.37
N ASP A 117 2.66 9.09 -16.98
CA ASP A 117 3.12 8.72 -15.64
C ASP A 117 4.59 9.10 -15.41
N LEU A 118 5.43 8.90 -16.43
CA LEU A 118 6.84 9.31 -16.37
C LEU A 118 6.98 10.84 -16.32
N GLN A 119 6.14 11.57 -17.06
CA GLN A 119 6.12 13.03 -17.01
C GLN A 119 5.68 13.54 -15.64
N ALA A 120 4.59 12.99 -15.09
CA ALA A 120 4.10 13.31 -13.75
C ALA A 120 5.19 13.12 -12.67
N MET A 121 5.95 12.02 -12.75
CA MET A 121 7.08 11.75 -11.85
C MET A 121 8.20 12.78 -11.98
N ASN A 122 8.59 13.13 -13.22
CA ASN A 122 9.64 14.12 -13.48
C ASN A 122 9.22 15.52 -13.01
N ASP A 123 8.00 15.94 -13.34
CA ASP A 123 7.46 17.22 -12.91
C ASP A 123 7.44 17.30 -11.37
N LEU A 124 7.08 16.19 -10.69
CA LEU A 124 7.05 16.14 -9.22
C LEU A 124 8.45 16.28 -8.63
N GLN A 125 9.42 15.55 -9.20
CA GLN A 125 10.83 15.67 -8.82
C GLN A 125 11.33 17.11 -8.98
N GLU A 126 11.04 17.74 -10.13
CA GLU A 126 11.42 19.13 -10.39
C GLU A 126 10.74 20.12 -9.42
N SER A 127 9.47 19.90 -9.09
CA SER A 127 8.72 20.69 -8.12
C SER A 127 9.35 20.63 -6.73
N ILE A 128 9.71 19.43 -6.25
CA ILE A 128 10.38 19.24 -4.96
C ILE A 128 11.77 19.91 -4.97
N LEU A 129 12.54 19.77 -6.06
CA LEU A 129 13.84 20.44 -6.21
C LEU A 129 13.73 21.96 -6.29
N ALA A 130 12.63 22.49 -6.81
CA ALA A 130 12.38 23.92 -6.83
C ALA A 130 12.02 24.45 -5.43
N GLU A 131 11.13 23.75 -4.72
CA GLU A 131 10.73 24.10 -3.35
C GLU A 131 11.90 23.99 -2.37
N SER A 132 12.81 23.03 -2.54
CA SER A 132 13.95 22.82 -1.63
C SER A 132 14.93 23.99 -1.57
N LYS A 133 14.96 24.86 -2.60
CA LYS A 133 15.81 26.05 -2.62
C LYS A 133 15.42 27.09 -1.56
N ASN A 134 14.12 27.17 -1.24
CA ASN A 134 13.59 28.17 -0.31
C ASN A 134 12.97 27.54 0.95
N HIS A 135 12.56 26.28 0.86
CA HIS A 135 11.83 25.55 1.90
C HIS A 135 12.46 24.18 2.13
N ALA A 136 13.75 24.14 2.44
CA ALA A 136 14.54 22.91 2.53
C ALA A 136 13.97 21.85 3.49
N GLU A 137 13.20 22.24 4.51
CA GLU A 137 12.57 21.34 5.48
C GLU A 137 11.23 20.74 5.01
N PHE A 138 10.48 21.46 4.18
CA PHE A 138 9.09 21.12 3.83
C PHE A 138 8.85 21.12 2.31
N ALA A 139 9.91 20.89 1.54
CA ALA A 139 9.84 20.93 0.08
C ALA A 139 8.87 19.89 -0.49
N LEU A 140 8.91 18.67 0.06
CA LEU A 140 8.01 17.58 -0.35
C LEU A 140 6.55 17.94 -0.05
N GLU A 141 6.25 18.34 1.18
CA GLU A 141 4.90 18.69 1.61
C GLU A 141 4.34 19.87 0.79
N ARG A 142 5.17 20.88 0.49
CA ARG A 142 4.78 22.01 -0.35
C ARG A 142 4.52 21.63 -1.80
N ALA A 143 5.37 20.80 -2.39
CA ALA A 143 5.19 20.30 -3.74
C ALA A 143 3.89 19.48 -3.86
N LEU A 144 3.61 18.61 -2.89
CA LEU A 144 2.36 17.83 -2.84
C LEU A 144 1.13 18.72 -2.65
N ALA A 145 1.19 19.68 -1.73
CA ALA A 145 0.08 20.60 -1.46
C ALA A 145 -0.30 21.45 -2.69
N ALA A 146 0.68 21.81 -3.53
CA ALA A 146 0.42 22.56 -4.76
C ALA A 146 -0.49 21.81 -5.74
N TRP A 147 -0.50 20.47 -5.69
CA TRP A 147 -1.21 19.59 -6.62
C TRP A 147 -2.32 18.78 -5.96
N ALA A 148 -2.58 19.05 -4.68
CA ALA A 148 -3.56 18.34 -3.89
C ALA A 148 -4.98 18.54 -4.44
N VAL A 149 -5.77 17.46 -4.39
CA VAL A 149 -7.18 17.47 -4.74
C VAL A 149 -8.01 17.52 -3.46
N ASP A 150 -8.92 18.48 -3.38
CA ASP A 150 -9.85 18.58 -2.26
C ASP A 150 -10.98 17.55 -2.40
N SER A 151 -11.02 16.59 -1.48
CA SER A 151 -12.07 15.59 -1.37
C SER A 151 -12.94 15.75 -0.12
N SER A 152 -12.69 16.78 0.70
CA SER A 152 -13.20 16.89 2.07
C SER A 152 -14.73 17.03 2.16
N GLU A 153 -15.37 17.68 1.19
CA GLU A 153 -16.84 17.85 1.17
C GLU A 153 -17.61 16.55 0.89
N THR A 154 -16.91 15.48 0.53
CA THR A 154 -17.50 14.23 0.02
C THR A 154 -17.20 13.03 0.92
N SER A 155 -16.50 13.25 2.03
CA SER A 155 -16.13 12.20 2.97
C SER A 155 -17.24 11.93 3.98
N PHE A 156 -17.46 10.65 4.31
CA PHE A 156 -18.45 10.21 5.28
C PHE A 156 -17.99 8.95 6.02
N ALA A 157 -18.49 8.76 7.24
CA ALA A 157 -18.17 7.61 8.09
C ALA A 157 -19.18 6.49 7.90
N GLY A 158 -18.77 5.24 8.17
CA GLY A 158 -19.69 4.13 8.36
C GLY A 158 -20.54 4.29 9.62
N ASP A 159 -21.69 3.62 9.63
CA ASP A 159 -22.57 3.58 10.80
C ASP A 159 -21.98 2.60 11.84
N PRO A 160 -21.88 2.97 13.12
CA PRO A 160 -21.34 2.07 14.15
C PRO A 160 -22.16 0.77 14.23
N VAL A 161 -21.46 -0.36 14.43
CA VAL A 161 -22.09 -1.65 14.73
C VAL A 161 -22.45 -1.66 16.22
N ASP A 162 -23.73 -1.93 16.53
CA ASP A 162 -24.18 -2.13 17.91
C ASP A 162 -23.34 -3.23 18.58
N ASP A 163 -23.02 -3.05 19.87
CA ASP A 163 -22.22 -4.00 20.67
C ASP A 163 -20.75 -4.22 20.21
N SER A 164 -20.26 -3.49 19.21
CA SER A 164 -18.84 -3.50 18.81
C SER A 164 -17.94 -2.55 19.61
N TYR A 165 -18.48 -1.83 20.59
CA TYR A 165 -17.81 -0.72 21.29
C TYR A 165 -17.19 0.34 20.36
N GLY A 166 -17.70 0.46 19.12
CA GLY A 166 -17.20 1.42 18.12
C GLY A 166 -15.98 0.94 17.34
N GLU A 167 -15.59 -0.33 17.48
CA GLU A 167 -14.47 -0.93 16.75
C GLU A 167 -14.83 -1.30 15.31
N GLN A 168 -16.12 -1.47 15.02
CA GLN A 168 -16.63 -1.85 13.70
C GLN A 168 -17.72 -0.90 13.22
N THR A 169 -17.79 -0.72 11.90
CA THR A 169 -18.83 0.09 11.25
C THR A 169 -19.42 -0.61 10.04
N ASN A 170 -20.73 -0.54 9.87
CA ASN A 170 -21.40 -0.93 8.63
C ASN A 170 -21.35 0.19 7.59
N PHE A 171 -21.60 -0.17 6.32
CA PHE A 171 -21.93 0.83 5.31
C PHE A 171 -23.15 1.67 5.76
N PRO A 172 -23.18 2.99 5.52
CA PRO A 172 -24.27 3.85 6.00
C PRO A 172 -25.66 3.35 5.57
N LYS A 173 -26.65 3.46 6.46
CA LYS A 173 -28.06 3.13 6.18
C LYS A 173 -28.84 4.29 5.57
N SER A 174 -28.31 5.51 5.69
CA SER A 174 -28.93 6.73 5.18
C SER A 174 -27.96 7.51 4.32
N ARG A 175 -28.49 8.26 3.35
CA ARG A 175 -27.67 8.99 2.38
C ARG A 175 -26.83 10.07 3.08
N PRO A 176 -25.49 10.00 3.02
CA PRO A 176 -24.63 11.01 3.60
C PRO A 176 -24.76 12.37 2.91
N LYS A 177 -24.38 13.43 3.61
CA LYS A 177 -24.29 14.78 3.02
C LYS A 177 -23.25 14.78 1.90
N GLY A 178 -23.55 15.46 0.79
CA GLY A 178 -22.65 15.53 -0.37
C GLY A 178 -22.75 14.34 -1.34
N VAL A 179 -23.59 13.34 -1.04
CA VAL A 179 -23.85 12.19 -1.92
C VAL A 179 -25.14 12.41 -2.73
N GLY A 180 -25.05 12.33 -4.06
CA GLY A 180 -26.16 12.42 -5.01
C GLY A 180 -27.14 11.26 -4.89
N GLU A 181 -28.35 11.41 -5.43
CA GLU A 181 -29.35 10.33 -5.39
C GLU A 181 -28.96 9.15 -6.27
N ASP A 182 -28.38 9.43 -7.43
CA ASP A 182 -27.87 8.42 -8.37
C ASP A 182 -26.66 7.67 -7.80
N GLU A 183 -25.74 8.39 -7.15
CA GLU A 183 -24.59 7.79 -6.45
C GLU A 183 -25.06 6.93 -5.29
N TRP A 184 -26.03 7.43 -4.51
CA TRP A 184 -26.59 6.68 -3.39
C TRP A 184 -27.24 5.38 -3.86
N LYS A 185 -27.98 5.42 -4.98
CA LYS A 185 -28.53 4.21 -5.61
C LYS A 185 -27.42 3.24 -6.02
N ALA A 186 -26.35 3.75 -6.62
CA ALA A 186 -25.23 2.91 -7.05
C ALA A 186 -24.46 2.29 -5.89
N LEU A 187 -24.18 3.05 -4.83
CA LEU A 187 -23.53 2.56 -3.60
C LEU A 187 -24.31 1.39 -2.99
N ASN A 188 -25.62 1.54 -2.81
CA ASN A 188 -26.49 0.47 -2.29
C ASN A 188 -26.58 -0.76 -3.20
N ALA A 189 -26.36 -0.59 -4.51
CA ALA A 189 -26.39 -1.68 -5.48
C ALA A 189 -25.04 -2.44 -5.60
N SER A 190 -24.01 -2.02 -4.85
CA SER A 190 -22.62 -2.46 -5.03
C SER A 190 -22.09 -3.40 -3.95
N SER A 191 -22.90 -3.76 -2.94
CA SER A 191 -22.54 -4.73 -1.89
C SER A 191 -21.16 -4.44 -1.27
N ILE A 192 -21.01 -3.24 -0.71
CA ILE A 192 -19.78 -2.76 -0.06
C ILE A 192 -19.73 -3.35 1.36
N ASP A 193 -19.65 -4.69 1.44
CA ASP A 193 -19.92 -5.43 2.68
C ASP A 193 -18.63 -5.86 3.42
N GLY A 194 -17.47 -5.88 2.74
CA GLY A 194 -16.20 -6.40 3.31
C GLY A 194 -15.44 -5.43 4.23
N ALA A 195 -15.69 -4.12 4.12
CA ALA A 195 -15.02 -3.11 4.93
C ALA A 195 -15.54 -3.08 6.39
N ALA A 196 -16.73 -3.64 6.63
CA ALA A 196 -17.41 -3.61 7.93
C ALA A 196 -17.00 -4.76 8.87
N GLU A 197 -16.61 -5.90 8.32
CA GLU A 197 -16.31 -7.11 9.08
C GLU A 197 -14.91 -7.10 9.72
N THR A 198 -14.04 -6.17 9.31
CA THR A 198 -12.61 -6.16 9.64
C THR A 198 -12.15 -4.92 10.41
N GLY A 199 -13.02 -3.90 10.59
CA GLY A 199 -12.66 -2.70 11.31
C GLY A 199 -13.60 -1.51 11.12
N ARG A 200 -13.12 -0.33 11.52
CA ARG A 200 -13.85 0.94 11.35
C ARG A 200 -13.55 1.52 9.98
N SER A 201 -14.60 1.82 9.23
CA SER A 201 -14.49 2.26 7.84
C SER A 201 -14.97 3.69 7.62
N SER A 202 -14.25 4.39 6.75
CA SER A 202 -14.62 5.70 6.20
C SER A 202 -14.56 5.68 4.69
N TYR A 203 -15.30 6.59 4.08
CA TYR A 203 -15.54 6.63 2.65
C TYR A 203 -15.32 8.04 2.13
N ALA A 204 -14.86 8.17 0.88
CA ALA A 204 -14.83 9.43 0.15
C ALA A 204 -15.24 9.21 -1.30
N LEU A 205 -15.87 10.22 -1.91
CA LEU A 205 -16.24 10.19 -3.33
C LEU A 205 -15.41 11.20 -4.11
N LEU A 206 -14.56 10.70 -5.00
CA LEU A 206 -13.69 11.54 -5.82
C LEU A 206 -13.70 11.03 -7.27
N ASP A 207 -13.76 11.92 -8.24
CA ASP A 207 -13.61 11.56 -9.66
C ASP A 207 -12.12 11.25 -9.94
N LEU A 208 -11.76 9.97 -9.97
CA LEU A 208 -10.38 9.50 -10.03
C LEU A 208 -9.89 9.31 -11.47
N ASP A 209 -10.79 9.24 -12.46
CA ASP A 209 -10.44 9.10 -13.88
C ASP A 209 -10.94 10.23 -14.79
N HIS A 210 -11.50 11.28 -14.20
CA HIS A 210 -12.02 12.47 -14.89
C HIS A 210 -13.13 12.17 -15.89
N ASP A 211 -13.93 11.13 -15.65
CA ASP A 211 -15.10 10.80 -16.48
C ASP A 211 -16.37 11.59 -16.10
N GLY A 212 -16.29 12.43 -15.06
CA GLY A 212 -17.39 13.22 -14.53
C GLY A 212 -18.29 12.47 -13.54
N GLN A 213 -17.99 11.21 -13.25
CA GLN A 213 -18.61 10.42 -12.20
C GLN A 213 -17.60 10.18 -11.08
N ARG A 214 -18.03 10.38 -9.84
CA ARG A 214 -17.15 10.12 -8.69
C ARG A 214 -17.03 8.62 -8.44
N ASP A 215 -15.79 8.21 -8.19
CA ASP A 215 -15.38 6.91 -7.71
C ASP A 215 -15.33 6.87 -6.18
N LEU A 216 -15.29 5.68 -5.61
CA LEU A 216 -15.33 5.48 -4.17
C LEU A 216 -13.95 5.06 -3.65
N ILE A 217 -13.49 5.79 -2.63
CA ILE A 217 -12.35 5.42 -1.79
C ILE A 217 -12.91 4.87 -0.48
N VAL A 218 -12.35 3.76 0.00
CA VAL A 218 -12.73 3.11 1.25
C VAL A 218 -11.48 2.94 2.11
N ASP A 219 -11.47 3.56 3.27
CA ASP A 219 -10.43 3.37 4.28
C ASP A 219 -10.98 2.46 5.37
N THR A 220 -10.28 1.38 5.70
CA THR A 220 -10.67 0.44 6.76
C THR A 220 -9.56 0.34 7.80
N TYR A 221 -9.80 0.90 8.97
CA TYR A 221 -8.94 0.79 10.13
C TYR A 221 -9.12 -0.56 10.81
N ALA A 222 -8.15 -1.45 10.62
CA ALA A 222 -8.12 -2.80 11.20
C ALA A 222 -7.47 -2.83 12.59
N GLY A 223 -6.79 -1.76 12.99
CA GLY A 223 -6.14 -1.66 14.29
C GLY A 223 -4.94 -2.59 14.43
N GLY A 224 -4.91 -3.37 15.52
CA GLY A 224 -3.75 -4.17 15.91
C GLY A 224 -2.62 -3.32 16.53
N THR A 225 -1.49 -3.95 16.81
CA THR A 225 -0.35 -3.27 17.47
C THR A 225 0.30 -2.21 16.59
N GLY A 226 0.22 -2.35 15.28
CA GLY A 226 0.70 -1.37 14.29
C GLY A 226 -0.32 -0.29 13.90
N LEU A 227 -1.58 -0.38 14.36
CA LEU A 227 -2.65 0.56 13.99
C LEU A 227 -2.85 0.63 12.46
N PHE A 228 -3.09 -0.52 11.83
CA PHE A 228 -3.15 -0.62 10.37
C PHE A 228 -4.43 -0.01 9.80
N THR A 229 -4.28 0.74 8.71
CA THR A 229 -5.40 1.18 7.86
C THR A 229 -5.17 0.74 6.42
N TYR A 230 -6.14 0.02 5.85
CA TYR A 230 -6.13 -0.44 4.47
C TYR A 230 -6.98 0.49 3.60
N VAL A 231 -6.48 0.86 2.43
CA VAL A 231 -7.18 1.75 1.50
C VAL A 231 -7.55 1.00 0.24
N GLU A 232 -8.83 1.03 -0.12
CA GLU A 232 -9.38 0.43 -1.33
C GLU A 232 -10.03 1.49 -2.22
N THR A 233 -10.12 1.19 -3.51
CA THR A 233 -10.70 2.07 -4.52
C THR A 233 -11.62 1.30 -5.45
N TRP A 234 -12.72 1.95 -5.81
CA TRP A 234 -13.81 1.36 -6.58
C TRP A 234 -14.23 2.30 -7.68
N ARG A 235 -14.19 1.80 -8.91
CA ARG A 235 -14.58 2.56 -10.09
C ARG A 235 -16.10 2.58 -10.25
N ARG A 236 -16.69 3.73 -10.50
CA ARG A 236 -18.10 3.80 -10.88
C ARG A 236 -18.29 3.33 -12.33
N THR A 237 -19.14 2.32 -12.50
CA THR A 237 -19.51 1.74 -13.81
C THR A 237 -21.03 1.65 -13.91
N GLY A 238 -21.64 2.74 -14.39
CA GLY A 238 -23.09 2.85 -14.51
C GLY A 238 -23.77 2.88 -13.13
N GLU A 239 -24.60 1.88 -12.85
CA GLU A 239 -25.37 1.79 -11.60
C GLU A 239 -24.63 1.06 -10.47
N ARG A 240 -23.32 0.79 -10.61
CA ARG A 240 -22.52 0.11 -9.58
C ARG A 240 -21.11 0.66 -9.46
N PHE A 241 -20.52 0.47 -8.30
CA PHE A 241 -19.10 0.59 -8.02
C PHE A 241 -18.46 -0.79 -8.14
N VAL A 242 -17.34 -0.85 -8.85
CA VAL A 242 -16.60 -2.08 -9.10
C VAL A 242 -15.20 -1.94 -8.52
N LYS A 243 -14.85 -2.84 -7.60
CA LYS A 243 -13.53 -2.86 -6.95
C LYS A 243 -12.42 -2.98 -8.00
N ARG A 244 -11.31 -2.27 -7.77
CA ARG A 244 -10.11 -2.27 -8.61
C ARG A 244 -9.53 -3.67 -8.87
N SER A 245 -9.61 -4.56 -7.89
CA SER A 245 -9.12 -5.94 -7.99
C SER A 245 -10.22 -6.92 -7.60
N VAL A 246 -10.19 -8.09 -8.24
CA VAL A 246 -11.11 -9.21 -8.00
C VAL A 246 -10.64 -10.09 -6.83
N GLU A 247 -9.43 -9.87 -6.32
CA GLU A 247 -8.91 -10.57 -5.15
C GLU A 247 -9.61 -10.06 -3.88
N PRO A 248 -10.09 -10.96 -3.01
CA PRO A 248 -10.78 -10.58 -1.78
C PRO A 248 -9.99 -9.59 -0.93
N GLU A 249 -8.69 -9.84 -0.74
CA GLU A 249 -7.76 -8.99 0.00
C GLU A 249 -6.86 -8.20 -0.98
N SER A 250 -7.32 -7.02 -1.41
CA SER A 250 -6.59 -6.21 -2.39
C SER A 250 -6.70 -4.71 -2.14
N SER A 251 -5.98 -4.23 -1.13
CA SER A 251 -5.79 -2.80 -0.91
C SER A 251 -4.95 -2.18 -2.03
N LEU A 252 -5.17 -0.89 -2.29
CA LEU A 252 -4.30 -0.06 -3.11
C LEU A 252 -2.96 0.17 -2.39
N PHE A 253 -3.04 0.45 -1.09
CA PHE A 253 -1.93 0.53 -0.14
C PHE A 253 -2.47 0.32 1.28
N TYR A 254 -1.57 0.24 2.25
CA TYR A 254 -1.92 0.31 3.67
C TYR A 254 -0.97 1.25 4.41
N THR A 255 -1.38 1.66 5.60
CA THR A 255 -0.56 2.44 6.54
C THR A 255 -0.36 1.68 7.85
N ASN A 256 0.77 1.89 8.50
CA ASN A 256 1.13 1.38 9.82
C ASN A 256 1.62 2.56 10.67
N ASP A 257 0.71 3.16 11.44
CA ASP A 257 0.97 4.40 12.17
C ASP A 257 2.02 4.26 13.29
N ARG A 258 2.41 3.04 13.65
CA ARG A 258 3.50 2.82 14.63
C ARG A 258 4.83 2.41 14.02
N GLY A 259 4.86 1.89 12.80
CA GLY A 259 6.03 1.18 12.27
C GLY A 259 6.61 1.74 10.97
N ALA A 260 6.11 2.86 10.46
CA ALA A 260 6.65 3.52 9.27
C ALA A 260 6.21 4.98 9.15
N ASN A 261 6.96 5.80 8.39
CA ASN A 261 6.59 7.19 8.08
C ASN A 261 5.64 7.23 6.87
N GLN A 262 4.42 6.74 7.06
CA GLN A 262 3.48 6.57 5.96
C GLN A 262 2.43 7.67 5.89
N ALA A 263 2.13 8.14 4.68
CA ALA A 263 1.10 9.14 4.44
C ALA A 263 0.58 9.04 3.01
N ILE A 264 -0.58 9.63 2.75
CA ILE A 264 -1.17 9.71 1.41
C ILE A 264 -1.50 11.16 1.06
N SER A 265 -1.26 11.53 -0.19
CA SER A 265 -1.80 12.73 -0.81
C SER A 265 -2.48 12.38 -2.13
N TRP A 266 -3.73 12.77 -2.29
CA TRP A 266 -4.42 12.68 -3.57
C TRP A 266 -4.01 13.89 -4.41
N ILE A 267 -3.25 13.66 -5.48
CA ILE A 267 -2.72 14.73 -6.31
C ILE A 267 -3.18 14.60 -7.75
N LYS A 268 -3.39 15.74 -8.39
CA LYS A 268 -3.65 15.82 -9.83
C LYS A 268 -2.41 16.28 -10.57
N LEU A 269 -1.97 15.44 -11.51
CA LEU A 269 -0.86 15.71 -12.40
C LEU A 269 -1.29 15.48 -13.84
N HIS A 270 -1.14 16.51 -14.67
CA HIS A 270 -1.74 16.54 -16.00
C HIS A 270 -3.23 16.17 -15.95
N ASP A 271 -3.62 15.15 -16.72
CA ASP A 271 -4.98 14.65 -16.81
C ASP A 271 -5.20 13.39 -15.95
N ARG A 272 -4.43 13.20 -14.87
CA ARG A 272 -4.51 12.01 -14.00
C ARG A 272 -4.52 12.35 -12.53
N ILE A 273 -5.30 11.58 -11.79
CA ILE A 273 -5.24 11.53 -10.32
C ILE A 273 -4.32 10.39 -9.89
N TYR A 274 -3.44 10.70 -8.95
CA TYR A 274 -2.55 9.74 -8.31
C TYR A 274 -2.84 9.68 -6.82
N ALA A 275 -2.78 8.47 -6.27
CA ALA A 275 -2.53 8.27 -4.86
C ALA A 275 -1.01 8.38 -4.65
N ALA A 276 -0.53 9.56 -4.23
CA ALA A 276 0.88 9.77 -3.91
C ALA A 276 1.16 9.22 -2.50
N TYR A 277 1.47 7.93 -2.45
CA TYR A 277 1.69 7.18 -1.22
C TYR A 277 3.14 7.34 -0.77
N ARG A 278 3.34 8.00 0.36
CA ARG A 278 4.65 8.16 1.01
C ARG A 278 4.90 6.98 1.93
N ASN A 279 6.07 6.35 1.78
CA ASN A 279 6.61 5.40 2.73
C ASN A 279 8.07 5.81 3.03
N GLY A 280 8.28 6.35 4.23
CA GLY A 280 9.57 6.90 4.63
C GLY A 280 10.21 6.17 5.81
N ALA A 281 11.49 6.45 5.95
CA ALA A 281 12.38 6.05 7.03
C ALA A 281 13.30 7.25 7.36
N TYR A 282 14.20 7.11 8.32
CA TYR A 282 15.13 8.15 8.69
C TYR A 282 15.98 8.57 7.48
N GLY A 283 15.90 9.85 7.13
CA GLY A 283 16.66 10.42 6.03
C GLY A 283 16.13 10.12 4.64
N VAL A 284 14.99 9.43 4.48
CA VAL A 284 14.42 9.17 3.15
C VAL A 284 12.91 9.04 3.15
N ASP A 285 12.25 9.69 2.19
CA ASP A 285 10.86 9.43 1.83
C ASP A 285 10.80 8.84 0.42
N ASN A 286 10.14 7.69 0.26
CA ASN A 286 9.79 7.16 -1.06
C ASN A 286 8.32 7.49 -1.34
N LEU A 287 8.07 8.24 -2.42
CA LEU A 287 6.74 8.64 -2.84
C LEU A 287 6.34 7.87 -4.09
N TYR A 288 5.40 6.94 -3.92
CA TYR A 288 4.86 6.08 -4.97
C TYR A 288 3.65 6.74 -5.62
N LEU A 289 3.71 6.98 -6.93
CA LEU A 289 2.58 7.51 -7.71
C LEU A 289 1.67 6.38 -8.17
N LEU A 290 0.75 5.96 -7.31
CA LEU A 290 -0.17 4.85 -7.59
C LEU A 290 -1.31 5.31 -8.48
N ASN A 291 -1.57 4.57 -9.56
CA ASN A 291 -2.83 4.73 -10.29
C ASN A 291 -3.96 4.13 -9.43
N PRO A 292 -4.97 4.92 -9.04
CA PRO A 292 -5.93 4.47 -8.05
C PRO A 292 -6.96 3.49 -8.60
N LEU A 293 -7.19 3.42 -9.91
CA LEU A 293 -8.19 2.52 -10.51
C LEU A 293 -7.59 1.34 -11.27
N LYS A 294 -6.27 1.10 -11.12
CA LYS A 294 -5.56 0.01 -11.80
C LYS A 294 -4.75 -0.87 -10.85
N VAL A 295 -4.44 -2.09 -11.27
CA VAL A 295 -3.51 -2.97 -10.55
C VAL A 295 -2.08 -2.52 -10.84
N ASN A 296 -1.45 -1.78 -9.94
CA ASN A 296 -0.09 -1.27 -10.13
C ASN A 296 0.96 -2.39 -10.09
N HIS A 297 1.85 -2.48 -11.09
CA HIS A 297 2.97 -3.43 -11.11
C HIS A 297 4.31 -2.72 -11.05
N GLN A 298 4.55 -1.83 -12.00
CA GLN A 298 5.59 -0.83 -11.90
C GLN A 298 4.95 0.50 -11.53
N VAL A 299 5.64 1.26 -10.69
CA VAL A 299 5.15 2.52 -10.16
C VAL A 299 6.25 3.56 -10.31
N PRO A 300 5.93 4.76 -10.84
CA PRO A 300 6.83 5.89 -10.78
C PRO A 300 7.02 6.29 -9.32
N THR A 301 8.28 6.32 -8.87
CA THR A 301 8.64 6.61 -7.50
C THR A 301 9.60 7.79 -7.47
N VAL A 302 9.29 8.78 -6.64
CA VAL A 302 10.20 9.89 -6.32
C VAL A 302 10.76 9.65 -4.92
N SER A 303 12.09 9.54 -4.81
CA SER A 303 12.80 9.40 -3.54
C SER A 303 13.39 10.75 -3.13
N VAL A 304 13.03 11.22 -1.93
CA VAL A 304 13.57 12.45 -1.34
C VAL A 304 14.49 12.05 -0.20
N ARG A 305 15.77 12.43 -0.27
CA ARG A 305 16.74 12.17 0.79
C ARG A 305 16.99 13.42 1.62
N TYR A 306 17.13 13.23 2.92
CA TYR A 306 17.34 14.30 3.88
C TYR A 306 18.62 14.07 4.69
N ALA A 307 19.33 15.15 4.99
CA ALA A 307 20.29 15.17 6.08
C ALA A 307 19.69 15.93 7.27
N TYR A 308 20.01 15.47 8.47
CA TYR A 308 19.55 16.08 9.71
C TYR A 308 20.71 16.77 10.43
N ALA A 309 20.49 18.02 10.82
CA ALA A 309 21.28 18.66 11.86
C ALA A 309 20.67 18.25 13.21
N LEU A 310 21.31 17.28 13.87
CA LEU A 310 20.90 16.76 15.18
C LEU A 310 21.53 17.59 16.30
N GLU A 311 20.77 17.81 17.36
CA GLU A 311 21.18 18.54 18.57
C GLU A 311 20.58 17.86 19.80
N VAL A 312 21.37 17.80 20.88
CA VAL A 312 20.95 17.41 22.23
C VAL A 312 20.62 18.69 23.00
N PRO A 313 19.37 18.95 23.38
CA PRO A 313 19.05 20.11 24.22
C PRO A 313 19.78 20.05 25.57
N THR A 314 20.27 21.18 26.07
CA THR A 314 20.89 21.23 27.41
C THR A 314 19.86 20.95 28.50
N THR A 315 18.63 21.47 28.32
CA THR A 315 17.48 21.20 29.16
C THR A 315 16.79 19.92 28.70
N GLN A 316 16.72 18.92 29.59
CA GLN A 316 16.13 17.61 29.33
C GLN A 316 14.89 17.41 30.20
N HIS A 317 13.94 16.61 29.73
CA HIS A 317 12.76 16.23 30.52
C HIS A 317 13.04 14.98 31.35
N LYS A 318 12.45 14.92 32.55
CA LYS A 318 12.41 13.69 33.35
C LYS A 318 11.29 12.78 32.85
N GLU A 319 11.29 11.53 33.33
CA GLU A 319 10.27 10.52 32.97
C GLU A 319 8.83 10.95 33.28
N ASP A 320 8.63 11.90 34.19
CA ASP A 320 7.30 12.48 34.48
C ASP A 320 6.76 13.41 33.37
N GLY A 321 7.57 13.70 32.35
CA GLY A 321 7.25 14.54 31.19
C GLY A 321 6.97 16.00 31.49
N THR A 322 7.09 16.44 32.75
CA THR A 322 6.69 17.79 33.18
C THR A 322 7.81 18.53 33.91
N SER A 323 8.68 17.81 34.59
CA SER A 323 9.85 18.38 35.22
C SER A 323 11.08 18.25 34.32
N THR A 324 11.96 19.23 34.40
CA THR A 324 13.19 19.30 33.61
C THR A 324 14.44 19.21 34.49
N TYR A 325 15.57 18.94 33.86
CA TYR A 325 16.90 19.03 34.44
C TYR A 325 17.90 19.55 33.40
N GLU A 326 18.99 20.16 33.85
CA GLU A 326 20.08 20.60 32.96
C GLU A 326 21.16 19.53 32.90
N LEU A 327 21.67 19.28 31.70
CA LEU A 327 22.82 18.43 31.48
C LEU A 327 24.10 19.14 31.97
N ASP A 328 24.97 18.36 32.60
CA ASP A 328 26.35 18.78 32.85
C ASP A 328 27.05 19.05 31.50
N ALA A 329 27.93 20.06 31.46
CA ALA A 329 28.56 20.51 30.22
C ALA A 329 29.45 19.44 29.57
N ASP A 330 30.16 18.63 30.38
CA ASP A 330 31.02 17.57 29.86
C ASP A 330 30.17 16.42 29.31
N LEU A 331 29.06 16.10 29.98
CA LEU A 331 28.09 15.11 29.49
C LEU A 331 27.44 15.58 28.19
N HIS A 332 26.95 16.82 28.13
CA HIS A 332 26.34 17.38 26.92
C HIS A 332 27.31 17.33 25.74
N GLY A 333 28.56 17.76 25.94
CA GLY A 333 29.61 17.70 24.92
C GLY A 333 29.92 16.26 24.47
N ALA A 334 29.89 15.29 25.37
CA ALA A 334 30.10 13.88 25.04
C ALA A 334 28.98 13.31 24.15
N LEU A 335 27.72 13.62 24.45
CA LEU A 335 26.55 13.17 23.67
C LEU A 335 26.56 13.77 22.27
N GLU A 336 26.77 15.09 22.15
CA GLU A 336 26.89 15.81 20.88
C GLU A 336 28.02 15.25 19.99
N HIS A 337 29.19 15.02 20.58
CA HIS A 337 30.34 14.47 19.87
C HIS A 337 30.04 13.06 19.34
N ALA A 338 29.38 12.22 20.15
CA ALA A 338 29.02 10.87 19.77
C ALA A 338 28.06 10.85 18.57
N ILE A 339 27.00 11.66 18.61
CA ILE A 339 26.03 11.79 17.51
C ILE A 339 26.71 12.30 16.24
N THR A 340 27.47 13.39 16.34
CA THR A 340 28.18 13.98 15.20
C THR A 340 29.10 12.98 14.53
N ARG A 341 29.84 12.19 15.33
CA ARG A 341 30.72 11.15 14.80
C ARG A 341 29.94 10.02 14.15
N ALA A 342 28.86 9.56 14.77
CA ALA A 342 28.03 8.48 14.22
C ALA A 342 27.43 8.86 12.86
N MET A 343 26.90 10.08 12.73
CA MET A 343 26.33 10.55 11.46
C MET A 343 27.37 10.71 10.35
N LYS A 344 28.64 10.96 10.71
CA LYS A 344 29.75 10.98 9.74
C LYS A 344 30.18 9.58 9.30
N VAL A 345 30.28 8.63 10.24
CA VAL A 345 30.75 7.25 10.00
C VAL A 345 29.68 6.38 9.34
N ALA A 346 28.39 6.65 9.53
CA ALA A 346 27.32 5.95 8.81
C ALA A 346 27.43 6.06 7.26
N SER A 347 28.17 7.05 6.76
CA SER A 347 28.53 7.20 5.35
C SER A 347 29.69 6.30 4.87
N GLU A 348 30.42 5.65 5.80
CA GLU A 348 31.64 4.88 5.54
C GLU A 348 31.51 3.49 6.21
N SER A 349 31.05 2.47 5.47
CA SER A 349 30.72 1.16 6.03
C SER A 349 31.94 0.43 6.62
N THR A 350 32.03 0.30 7.95
CA THR A 350 32.90 -0.67 8.63
C THR A 350 32.13 -1.43 9.71
N ALA A 351 31.36 -2.44 9.29
CA ALA A 351 30.32 -3.06 10.11
C ALA A 351 30.77 -4.14 11.12
N ASN A 352 32.07 -4.36 11.38
CA ASN A 352 32.54 -5.53 12.15
C ASN A 352 33.47 -5.22 13.33
N ALA A 353 33.60 -3.97 13.78
CA ALA A 353 34.38 -3.62 14.97
C ALA A 353 33.46 -3.39 16.17
N PRO A 354 33.85 -3.80 17.40
CA PRO A 354 33.08 -3.48 18.59
C PRO A 354 33.08 -1.97 18.84
N LEU A 355 31.95 -1.43 19.29
CA LEU A 355 31.78 -0.01 19.64
C LEU A 355 32.67 0.38 20.83
N CYS A 356 32.73 -0.49 21.83
CA CYS A 356 33.61 -0.34 22.99
C CYS A 356 34.64 -1.47 23.05
N LEU A 357 35.81 -1.22 23.64
CA LEU A 357 36.83 -2.25 23.81
C LEU A 357 36.31 -3.37 24.72
N ILE A 358 36.47 -4.62 24.27
CA ILE A 358 36.06 -5.81 25.00
C ILE A 358 37.11 -6.14 26.09
N PRO A 359 36.72 -6.30 27.36
CA PRO A 359 37.63 -6.70 28.43
C PRO A 359 38.21 -8.12 28.18
N PRO A 360 39.48 -8.38 28.52
CA PRO A 360 40.13 -9.68 28.28
C PRO A 360 39.52 -10.90 29.02
N THR A 361 38.61 -10.68 29.96
CA THR A 361 38.16 -11.70 30.93
C THR A 361 36.62 -11.84 31.06
N GLY A 362 35.82 -11.38 30.09
CA GLY A 362 34.36 -11.34 30.21
C GLY A 362 33.59 -12.38 29.37
N ALA A 363 32.49 -12.90 29.92
CA ALA A 363 31.35 -13.39 29.13
C ALA A 363 30.51 -12.17 28.68
N GLY A 364 29.95 -12.21 27.46
CA GLY A 364 29.13 -11.12 26.90
C GLY A 364 29.77 -10.37 25.74
N ASP A 365 30.51 -11.04 24.85
CA ASP A 365 31.12 -10.40 23.66
C ASP A 365 30.10 -9.56 22.87
N ASP A 366 28.86 -10.04 22.71
CA ASP A 366 27.80 -9.36 21.95
C ASP A 366 27.39 -7.99 22.54
N ASP A 367 27.58 -7.77 23.84
CA ASP A 367 27.16 -6.54 24.53
C ASP A 367 27.94 -5.29 24.08
N TYR A 368 29.06 -5.48 23.39
CA TYR A 368 29.98 -4.42 22.97
C TYR A 368 29.79 -4.00 21.50
N TYR A 369 28.96 -4.71 20.74
CA TYR A 369 28.77 -4.46 19.30
C TYR A 369 27.51 -3.67 18.98
N SER A 370 26.50 -3.68 19.85
CA SER A 370 25.20 -3.07 19.58
C SER A 370 24.49 -2.72 20.88
N TYR A 371 23.62 -1.69 20.86
CA TYR A 371 22.78 -1.38 22.02
C TYR A 371 21.79 -2.51 22.32
N GLY A 372 21.37 -3.24 21.29
CA GLY A 372 20.37 -4.30 21.36
C GLY A 372 19.50 -4.34 20.11
N PRO A 373 18.54 -5.29 20.03
CA PRO A 373 17.59 -5.33 18.93
C PRO A 373 16.67 -4.10 18.93
N GLY A 374 16.23 -3.67 17.75
CA GLY A 374 15.18 -2.66 17.61
C GLY A 374 13.80 -3.20 18.01
N HIS A 375 12.80 -2.33 18.00
CA HIS A 375 11.39 -2.69 18.20
C HIS A 375 10.56 -2.12 17.04
N TYR A 376 9.47 -2.77 16.64
CA TYR A 376 8.68 -2.36 15.47
C TYR A 376 8.03 -0.97 15.59
N THR A 377 8.08 -0.34 16.77
CA THR A 377 7.55 1.01 17.03
C THR A 377 8.61 2.10 17.00
N ILE A 378 9.88 1.75 16.78
CA ILE A 378 11.01 2.68 16.75
C ILE A 378 11.91 2.39 15.56
N GLU A 379 12.46 3.43 14.97
CA GLU A 379 13.51 3.30 13.99
C GLU A 379 14.86 3.44 14.68
N LYS A 380 15.70 2.40 14.64
CA LYS A 380 17.07 2.49 15.16
C LYS A 380 18.00 3.04 14.08
N ILE A 381 18.32 4.32 14.19
CA ILE A 381 19.12 5.08 13.23
C ILE A 381 20.57 4.60 13.24
N ALA A 382 21.18 4.48 14.42
CA ALA A 382 22.56 4.04 14.58
C ALA A 382 22.84 3.52 15.98
N ASP A 383 23.67 2.48 16.09
CA ASP A 383 24.40 2.17 17.32
C ASP A 383 25.75 2.95 17.30
N LEU A 384 26.15 3.52 18.44
CA LEU A 384 27.33 4.39 18.53
C LEU A 384 28.03 4.30 19.89
N PRO A 385 29.36 4.48 19.96
CA PRO A 385 30.06 4.58 21.23
C PRO A 385 29.89 5.99 21.83
N VAL A 386 29.67 6.07 23.13
CA VAL A 386 29.55 7.32 23.89
C VAL A 386 30.60 7.33 25.00
N MET A 387 31.47 8.34 25.01
CA MET A 387 32.56 8.45 26.00
C MET A 387 32.17 9.41 27.11
N ILE A 388 31.90 8.91 28.32
CA ILE A 388 31.46 9.73 29.47
C ILE A 388 32.46 9.52 30.61
N GLY A 389 33.08 10.60 31.09
CA GLY A 389 34.05 10.53 32.19
C GLY A 389 35.26 9.61 31.94
N GLY A 390 35.62 9.38 30.67
CA GLY A 390 36.70 8.47 30.26
C GLY A 390 36.31 6.99 30.16
N GLU A 391 35.06 6.63 30.50
CA GLU A 391 34.51 5.29 30.27
C GLU A 391 33.72 5.23 28.95
N CYS A 392 33.69 4.05 28.32
CA CYS A 392 32.96 3.81 27.08
C CYS A 392 31.58 3.21 27.36
N TYR A 393 30.55 3.80 26.77
CA TYR A 393 29.16 3.38 26.82
C TYR A 393 28.67 3.04 25.42
N ILE A 394 27.64 2.20 25.36
CA ILE A 394 26.95 1.86 24.12
C ILE A 394 25.70 2.73 24.01
N GLY A 395 25.60 3.48 22.92
CA GLY A 395 24.47 4.33 22.58
C GLY A 395 23.65 3.75 21.43
N ALA A 396 22.34 4.00 21.43
CA ALA A 396 21.48 3.88 20.26
C ALA A 396 20.74 5.19 20.03
N LEU A 397 20.94 5.76 18.85
CA LEU A 397 20.10 6.84 18.34
C LEU A 397 18.84 6.21 17.72
N ILE A 398 17.69 6.52 18.29
CA ILE A 398 16.39 5.99 17.89
C ILE A 398 15.43 7.13 17.59
N ASP A 399 14.54 6.94 16.62
CA ASP A 399 13.38 7.79 16.44
C ASP A 399 12.08 6.99 16.58
N TRP A 400 10.97 7.72 16.70
CA TRP A 400 9.64 7.18 16.53
C TRP A 400 9.14 7.60 15.16
N PHE A 401 8.82 6.61 14.33
CA PHE A 401 8.20 6.81 13.04
C PHE A 401 7.10 7.89 13.12
N GLY A 402 7.12 8.86 12.21
CA GLY A 402 6.02 9.77 11.89
C GLY A 402 6.12 11.16 12.53
N SER A 403 7.16 11.45 13.30
CA SER A 403 7.24 12.67 14.10
C SER A 403 8.21 13.73 13.53
N TYR A 404 7.79 14.44 12.47
CA TYR A 404 8.44 15.70 12.06
C TYR A 404 7.47 16.86 12.18
N SER A 405 7.81 17.88 12.97
CA SER A 405 7.00 19.09 13.09
C SER A 405 7.79 20.34 12.74
N GLU A 406 7.09 21.38 12.26
CA GLU A 406 7.72 22.68 11.98
C GLU A 406 8.31 23.31 13.24
N LYS A 407 7.69 23.06 14.41
CA LYS A 407 8.09 23.66 15.68
C LYS A 407 9.32 22.99 16.29
N THR A 408 9.38 21.66 16.25
CA THR A 408 10.35 20.86 17.02
C THR A 408 11.29 20.04 16.14
N GLY A 409 11.06 20.02 14.82
CA GLY A 409 11.76 19.14 13.89
C GLY A 409 11.42 17.68 14.14
N LEU A 410 12.39 16.81 13.86
CA LEU A 410 12.42 15.42 14.27
C LEU A 410 12.62 15.35 15.79
N PHE A 411 11.83 14.52 16.46
CA PHE A 411 12.13 14.08 17.83
C PHE A 411 12.76 12.69 17.79
N ALA A 412 13.92 12.55 18.40
CA ALA A 412 14.67 11.32 18.55
C ALA A 412 15.16 11.19 20.00
N GLN A 413 15.67 10.01 20.35
CA GLN A 413 16.32 9.78 21.63
C GLN A 413 17.67 9.09 21.42
N LEU A 414 18.63 9.44 22.28
CA LEU A 414 19.88 8.71 22.44
C LEU A 414 19.79 7.91 23.74
N ALA A 415 19.58 6.60 23.60
CA ALA A 415 19.61 5.67 24.72
C ALA A 415 21.05 5.21 24.98
N VAL A 416 21.53 5.28 26.22
CA VAL A 416 22.93 5.02 26.59
C VAL A 416 23.00 4.02 27.74
N ARG A 417 23.76 2.94 27.57
CA ARG A 417 23.97 1.92 28.61
C ARG A 417 25.44 1.56 28.76
N LYS A 418 25.82 1.11 29.96
CA LYS A 418 27.16 0.56 30.20
C LYS A 418 27.21 -0.88 29.66
N PRO A 419 28.20 -1.26 28.83
CA PRO A 419 28.32 -2.64 28.36
C PRO A 419 28.59 -3.60 29.54
N GLY A 420 28.07 -4.83 29.47
CA GLY A 420 28.25 -5.87 30.50
C GLY A 420 27.49 -5.62 31.81
N VAL A 421 26.59 -4.64 31.87
CA VAL A 421 25.72 -4.38 33.04
C VAL A 421 24.27 -4.49 32.58
N GLU A 422 23.47 -5.36 33.21
CA GLU A 422 22.04 -5.57 32.91
C GLU A 422 21.13 -4.38 33.31
N ALA A 423 21.68 -3.28 33.84
CA ALA A 423 20.91 -2.12 34.27
C ALA A 423 20.28 -1.38 33.08
N SER A 424 19.08 -0.83 33.29
CA SER A 424 18.39 0.02 32.31
C SER A 424 19.26 1.22 31.91
N GLY A 425 19.42 1.45 30.61
CA GLY A 425 20.11 2.62 30.08
C GLY A 425 19.41 3.94 30.41
N THR A 426 20.13 5.05 30.26
CA THR A 426 19.59 6.41 30.37
C THR A 426 19.26 6.93 28.98
N THR A 427 18.12 7.59 28.81
CA THR A 427 17.71 8.20 27.54
C THR A 427 17.86 9.72 27.59
N TYR A 428 18.30 10.28 26.47
CA TYR A 428 18.43 11.72 26.25
C TYR A 428 17.63 12.13 25.02
N GLU A 429 16.92 13.24 25.10
CA GLU A 429 16.20 13.85 23.99
C GLU A 429 17.19 14.38 22.95
N VAL A 430 16.88 14.13 21.68
CA VAL A 430 17.62 14.62 20.52
C VAL A 430 16.61 15.23 19.56
N HIS A 431 16.91 16.42 19.06
CA HIS A 431 16.10 17.10 18.06
C HIS A 431 16.84 17.22 16.74
N GLY A 432 16.12 17.16 15.63
CA GLY A 432 16.71 17.21 14.29
C GLY A 432 16.02 18.15 13.34
N ARG A 433 16.77 19.06 12.69
CA ARG A 433 16.26 19.85 11.56
C ARG A 433 16.73 19.25 10.26
N ARG A 434 15.79 18.91 9.38
CA ARG A 434 16.10 18.23 8.12
C ARG A 434 16.38 19.23 7.00
N HIS A 435 17.10 18.82 5.98
CA HIS A 435 17.11 19.51 4.71
C HIS A 435 17.23 18.51 3.57
N VAL A 436 16.54 18.78 2.47
CA VAL A 436 16.66 17.96 1.26
C VAL A 436 18.10 18.00 0.75
N THR A 437 18.65 16.82 0.48
CA THR A 437 20.01 16.63 -0.04
C THR A 437 20.01 16.05 -1.46
N ASP A 438 19.04 15.20 -1.77
CA ASP A 438 18.87 14.59 -3.09
C ASP A 438 17.39 14.35 -3.36
N VAL A 439 17.02 14.44 -4.64
CA VAL A 439 15.71 14.02 -5.13
C VAL A 439 15.94 13.23 -6.40
N SER A 440 15.59 11.95 -6.37
CA SER A 440 15.75 11.02 -7.48
C SER A 440 14.43 10.38 -7.86
N SER A 441 14.36 9.87 -9.09
CA SER A 441 13.18 9.22 -9.63
C SER A 441 13.54 7.85 -10.20
N THR A 442 12.68 6.87 -9.96
CA THR A 442 12.86 5.50 -10.42
C THR A 442 11.53 4.89 -10.82
N LEU A 443 11.59 3.88 -11.69
CA LEU A 443 10.45 3.04 -12.03
C LEU A 443 10.68 1.68 -11.40
N GLY A 444 9.88 1.32 -10.39
CA GLY A 444 10.11 0.14 -9.57
C GLY A 444 8.83 -0.57 -9.16
N LYS A 445 8.96 -1.66 -8.43
CA LYS A 445 7.81 -2.24 -7.73
C LYS A 445 7.48 -1.37 -6.51
N VAL A 446 6.22 -1.39 -6.07
CA VAL A 446 5.87 -0.79 -4.79
C VAL A 446 6.29 -1.74 -3.69
N GLU A 447 7.08 -1.27 -2.75
CA GLU A 447 7.33 -1.95 -1.48
C GLU A 447 6.10 -1.75 -0.60
N LEU A 448 5.03 -2.51 -0.89
CA LEU A 448 3.83 -2.52 -0.06
C LEU A 448 3.96 -3.47 1.13
N ASN A 449 4.83 -4.50 1.06
CA ASN A 449 4.97 -5.49 2.12
C ASN A 449 6.37 -5.40 2.72
N GLY A 450 6.45 -5.29 4.05
CA GLY A 450 7.69 -5.45 4.79
C GLY A 450 8.06 -6.92 4.99
N ASP A 451 8.25 -7.66 3.89
CA ASP A 451 8.89 -8.98 3.88
C ASP A 451 10.21 -8.95 3.09
#